data_AF-A0A938H4S0-F1
#
_entry.id   AF-A0A938H4S0-F1
#
_cell.length_a   1.000
_cell.length_b   1.000
_cell.length_c   1.000
_cell.angle_alpha   90.00
_cell.angle_beta   90.00
_cell.angle_gamma   90.00
#
_symmetry.space_group_name_H-M   'P 1'
#
loop_
_entity.id
_entity.type
_entity.pdbx_description
1 polymer ?
#
loop_
_entity_poly.entity_id
_entity_poly.type
_entity_poly.pdbx_seq_one_letter_code
_entity_poly.pdbx_strand_id
1 'polypeptide(L)'
;MSRNIPSPAKRLQWQAEAFAHALVEALVGRLPASLAFRLGEWLGLAAWLLFPKRRAIVLRNLRIATGGRLSAAEILDMARRNFRRTGANLISTARTARLPARRVPEVLRLKNPELLTEALAERRGVVLVLAHMGNWELLSRIAHVLPPGTPTGAFYRPLNNPVMDRRVLGRRQADGARLFSKRDPFHQVTGFLRTGGIVGVLADQRVGMQGVVVPFFGRLTRMSPLPSLLARRARASVFALSLVAEQPGRWKAVLTRVEEPADPAACTTALEQAMKAGLDDVFWLQDRWKVQVAPKRPIHRWLGPESGGATPHRALIWLNDPSTTPLSDGWLHPDVAYELVIARGESPPPWLPADIRIHHPPGSTNPRRLSRWLRGIDADGRLPVDFLVAPMAPAWLVMAARLNGIRWVDPGDQNS
;
A
#
# COMPACT_ATOMS: atom_id res chain seq x y z
N MET A 1 -31.75 -4.39 -11.75
CA MET A 1 -30.40 -3.94 -12.18
C MET A 1 -30.13 -4.48 -13.58
N SER A 2 -30.16 -3.63 -14.61
CA SER A 2 -29.83 -4.06 -15.97
C SER A 2 -28.37 -4.54 -15.99
N ARG A 3 -28.14 -5.80 -16.36
CA ARG A 3 -26.80 -6.24 -16.73
C ARG A 3 -26.49 -5.52 -18.03
N ASN A 4 -25.72 -4.44 -17.99
CA ASN A 4 -25.15 -3.84 -19.20
C ASN A 4 -24.41 -4.94 -19.95
N ILE A 5 -25.03 -5.46 -21.01
CA ILE A 5 -24.43 -6.48 -21.85
C ILE A 5 -23.25 -5.80 -22.54
N PRO A 6 -22.01 -6.28 -22.33
CA PRO A 6 -20.85 -5.66 -22.93
C PRO A 6 -20.95 -5.75 -24.45
N SER A 7 -20.57 -4.69 -25.15
CA SER A 7 -20.58 -4.64 -26.61
C SER A 7 -19.71 -5.75 -27.22
N PRO A 8 -19.96 -6.17 -28.47
CA PRO A 8 -19.14 -7.16 -29.16
C PRO A 8 -17.64 -6.81 -29.15
N ALA A 9 -17.31 -5.53 -29.40
CA ALA A 9 -15.94 -5.03 -29.34
C ALA A 9 -15.32 -5.19 -27.95
N LYS A 10 -16.07 -4.91 -26.87
CA LYS A 10 -15.57 -5.07 -25.51
C LYS A 10 -15.32 -6.54 -25.16
N ARG A 11 -16.18 -7.44 -25.62
CA ARG A 11 -15.99 -8.89 -25.46
C ARG A 11 -14.74 -9.38 -26.22
N LEU A 12 -14.54 -8.90 -27.45
CA LEU A 12 -13.34 -9.22 -28.23
C LEU A 12 -12.07 -8.70 -27.55
N GLN A 13 -12.08 -7.46 -27.05
CA GLN A 13 -10.99 -6.91 -26.24
C GLN A 13 -10.67 -7.82 -25.06
N TRP A 14 -11.67 -8.27 -24.30
CA TRP A 14 -11.45 -9.15 -23.16
C TRP A 14 -10.84 -10.49 -23.53
N GLN A 15 -11.25 -11.07 -24.65
CA GLN A 15 -10.67 -12.31 -25.18
C GLN A 15 -9.22 -12.08 -25.62
N ALA A 16 -8.93 -10.99 -26.31
CA ALA A 16 -7.58 -10.63 -26.73
C ALA A 16 -6.65 -10.42 -25.53
N GLU A 17 -7.11 -9.70 -24.49
CA GLU A 17 -6.37 -9.52 -23.23
C GLU A 17 -6.09 -10.87 -22.54
N ALA A 18 -7.09 -11.75 -22.48
CA ALA A 18 -6.96 -13.08 -21.89
C ALA A 18 -5.99 -13.97 -22.67
N PHE A 19 -6.05 -13.93 -24.00
CA PHE A 19 -5.13 -14.64 -24.89
C PHE A 19 -3.70 -14.12 -24.74
N ALA A 20 -3.50 -12.80 -24.79
CA ALA A 20 -2.19 -12.17 -24.62
C ALA A 20 -1.56 -12.55 -23.27
N HIS A 21 -2.33 -12.50 -22.18
CA HIS A 21 -1.88 -12.93 -20.87
C HIS A 21 -1.51 -14.42 -20.85
N ALA A 22 -2.35 -15.28 -21.44
CA ALA A 22 -2.07 -16.71 -21.53
C ALA A 22 -0.79 -17.00 -22.33
N LEU A 23 -0.56 -16.25 -23.41
CA LEU A 23 0.65 -16.35 -24.23
C LEU A 23 1.88 -15.91 -23.43
N VAL A 24 1.83 -14.76 -22.75
CA VAL A 24 2.93 -14.28 -21.88
C VAL A 24 3.27 -15.33 -20.83
N GLU A 25 2.27 -15.88 -20.13
CA GLU A 25 2.50 -16.97 -19.18
C GLU A 25 3.09 -18.21 -19.84
N ALA A 26 2.72 -18.53 -21.09
CA ALA A 26 3.25 -19.69 -21.80
C ALA A 26 4.72 -19.55 -22.17
N LEU A 27 5.10 -18.36 -22.59
CA LEU A 27 6.46 -18.03 -22.97
C LEU A 27 7.34 -17.92 -21.72
N VAL A 28 6.93 -17.09 -20.76
CA VAL A 28 7.67 -16.88 -19.49
C VAL A 28 7.72 -18.16 -18.66
N GLY A 29 6.66 -18.97 -18.66
CA GLY A 29 6.59 -20.24 -17.93
C GLY A 29 7.60 -21.29 -18.41
N ARG A 30 8.13 -21.16 -19.63
CA ARG A 30 9.18 -22.04 -20.17
C ARG A 30 10.60 -21.55 -19.87
N LEU A 31 10.76 -20.31 -19.40
CA LEU A 31 12.08 -19.77 -19.12
C LEU A 31 12.68 -20.39 -17.85
N PRO A 32 14.01 -20.58 -17.80
CA PRO A 32 14.72 -20.81 -16.56
C PRO A 32 14.38 -19.72 -15.53
N ALA A 33 14.30 -20.09 -14.25
CA ALA A 33 13.84 -19.18 -13.21
C ALA A 33 14.72 -17.91 -13.12
N SER A 34 16.03 -18.07 -13.28
CA SER A 34 16.99 -16.97 -13.27
C SER A 34 16.86 -16.04 -14.47
N LEU A 35 16.41 -16.55 -15.62
CA LEU A 35 16.18 -15.73 -16.81
C LEU A 35 14.88 -14.95 -16.70
N ALA A 36 13.79 -15.59 -16.25
CA ALA A 36 12.51 -14.91 -15.99
C ALA A 36 12.67 -13.80 -14.95
N PHE A 37 13.41 -14.06 -13.87
CA PHE A 37 13.70 -13.08 -12.83
C PHE A 37 14.51 -11.89 -13.37
N ARG A 38 15.60 -12.16 -14.11
CA ARG A 38 16.42 -11.10 -14.73
C ARG A 38 15.65 -10.29 -15.77
N LEU A 39 14.82 -10.93 -16.60
CA LEU A 39 13.92 -10.24 -17.52
C LEU A 39 13.00 -9.27 -16.75
N GLY A 40 12.43 -9.71 -15.64
CA GLY A 40 11.64 -8.85 -14.79
C GLY A 40 12.44 -7.70 -14.16
N GLU A 41 13.69 -7.91 -13.75
CA GLU A 41 14.55 -6.81 -13.29
C GLU A 41 14.76 -5.75 -14.37
N TRP A 42 15.03 -6.18 -15.60
CA TRP A 42 15.19 -5.28 -16.75
C TRP A 42 13.91 -4.51 -17.05
N LEU A 43 12.75 -5.18 -17.08
CA LEU A 43 11.47 -4.53 -17.27
C LEU A 43 11.13 -3.57 -16.13
N GLY A 44 11.52 -3.92 -14.89
CA GLY A 44 11.42 -3.04 -13.73
C GLY A 44 12.25 -1.77 -13.88
N LEU A 45 13.49 -1.90 -14.37
CA LEU A 45 14.35 -0.75 -14.66
C LEU A 45 13.82 0.10 -15.81
N ALA A 46 13.26 -0.51 -16.85
CA ALA A 46 12.58 0.23 -17.91
C ALA A 46 11.37 1.00 -17.36
N ALA A 47 10.56 0.37 -16.50
CA ALA A 47 9.43 1.01 -15.83
C ALA A 47 9.86 2.18 -14.95
N TRP A 48 11.01 2.11 -14.29
CA TRP A 48 11.60 3.22 -13.53
C TRP A 48 11.88 4.46 -14.39
N LEU A 49 12.34 4.27 -15.63
CA LEU A 49 12.62 5.34 -16.59
C LEU A 49 11.33 5.90 -17.20
N LEU A 50 10.39 5.02 -17.53
CA LEU A 50 9.18 5.36 -18.30
C LEU A 50 8.02 5.89 -17.44
N PHE A 51 7.97 5.59 -16.13
CA PHE A 51 6.83 5.95 -15.26
C PHE A 51 7.21 6.92 -14.12
N PRO A 52 7.46 8.20 -14.41
CA PRO A 52 7.92 9.19 -13.41
C PRO A 52 6.92 9.37 -12.26
N LYS A 53 5.60 9.26 -12.51
CA LYS A 53 4.57 9.33 -11.46
C LYS A 53 4.65 8.17 -10.47
N ARG A 54 4.94 6.95 -10.94
CA ARG A 54 5.11 5.78 -10.07
C ARG A 54 6.43 5.87 -9.30
N ARG A 55 7.49 6.34 -9.96
CA ARG A 55 8.77 6.66 -9.31
C ARG A 55 8.58 7.64 -8.15
N ALA A 56 7.84 8.72 -8.34
CA ALA A 56 7.57 9.69 -7.28
C ALA A 56 6.84 9.05 -6.06
N ILE A 57 5.88 8.16 -6.30
CA ILE A 57 5.19 7.43 -5.22
C ILE A 57 6.16 6.53 -4.45
N VAL A 58 7.00 5.76 -5.15
CA VAL A 58 7.97 4.87 -4.50
C VAL A 58 8.97 5.68 -3.66
N LEU A 59 9.55 6.75 -4.22
CA LEU A 59 10.46 7.64 -3.48
C LEU A 59 9.80 8.21 -2.22
N ARG A 60 8.55 8.69 -2.33
CA ARG A 60 7.76 9.20 -1.21
C ARG A 60 7.56 8.13 -0.13
N ASN A 61 7.15 6.93 -0.52
CA ASN A 61 6.88 5.83 0.39
C ASN A 61 8.15 5.35 1.10
N LEU A 62 9.28 5.26 0.39
CA LEU A 62 10.55 4.86 0.97
C LEU A 62 11.10 5.87 1.97
N ARG A 63 10.90 7.18 1.72
CA ARG A 63 11.21 8.23 2.72
C ARG A 63 10.43 8.02 4.02
N ILE A 64 9.15 7.66 3.93
CA ILE A 64 8.32 7.36 5.11
C ILE A 64 8.77 6.06 5.77
N ALA A 65 8.93 4.98 5.00
CA ALA A 65 9.27 3.67 5.52
C ALA A 65 10.63 3.63 6.24
N THR A 66 11.54 4.54 5.88
CA THR A 66 12.86 4.71 6.51
C THR A 66 12.88 5.80 7.58
N GLY A 67 11.74 6.42 7.89
CA GLY A 67 11.63 7.50 8.87
C GLY A 67 12.40 8.76 8.49
N GLY A 68 12.67 8.98 7.20
CA GLY A 68 13.45 10.13 6.72
C GLY A 68 14.92 10.12 7.14
N ARG A 69 15.46 8.96 7.54
CA ARG A 69 16.85 8.81 8.01
C ARG A 69 17.87 8.65 6.89
N LEU A 70 17.42 8.19 5.71
CA LEU A 70 18.29 8.01 4.55
C LEU A 70 18.38 9.30 3.73
N SER A 71 19.55 9.51 3.14
CA SER A 71 19.80 10.57 2.18
C SER A 71 18.98 10.40 0.89
N ALA A 72 18.84 11.48 0.12
CA ALA A 72 18.16 11.43 -1.17
C ALA A 72 18.79 10.43 -2.15
N ALA A 73 20.12 10.27 -2.12
CA ALA A 73 20.85 9.33 -2.96
C ALA A 73 20.57 7.87 -2.57
N GLU A 74 20.56 7.55 -1.27
CA GLU A 74 20.23 6.22 -0.77
C GLU A 74 18.77 5.83 -1.07
N ILE A 75 17.83 6.77 -0.90
CA ILE A 75 16.43 6.57 -1.29
C ILE A 75 16.30 6.33 -2.80
N LEU A 76 17.03 7.07 -3.62
CA LEU A 76 17.01 6.90 -5.08
C LEU A 76 17.52 5.52 -5.49
N ASP A 77 18.62 5.08 -4.89
CA ASP A 77 19.22 3.78 -5.13
C ASP A 77 18.29 2.63 -4.68
N MET A 78 17.74 2.73 -3.47
CA MET A 78 16.75 1.77 -2.96
C MET A 78 15.49 1.73 -3.83
N ALA A 79 15.01 2.86 -4.34
CA ALA A 79 13.88 2.91 -5.26
C ALA A 79 14.18 2.18 -6.58
N ARG A 80 15.40 2.33 -7.14
CA ARG A 80 15.80 1.60 -8.36
C ARG A 80 15.84 0.09 -8.12
N ARG A 81 16.41 -0.35 -6.99
CA ARG A 81 16.38 -1.78 -6.60
C ARG A 81 14.96 -2.29 -6.42
N ASN A 82 14.09 -1.50 -5.77
CA ASN A 82 12.70 -1.86 -5.59
C ASN A 82 11.93 -2.03 -6.91
N PHE A 83 12.17 -1.17 -7.91
CA PHE A 83 11.59 -1.32 -9.24
C PHE A 83 12.07 -2.61 -9.93
N ARG A 84 13.36 -2.93 -9.85
CA ARG A 84 13.91 -4.19 -10.37
C ARG A 84 13.25 -5.40 -9.70
N ARG A 85 13.21 -5.41 -8.37
CA ARG A 85 12.60 -6.50 -7.57
C ARG A 85 11.11 -6.64 -7.84
N THR A 86 10.38 -5.53 -7.93
CA THR A 86 8.97 -5.53 -8.31
C THR A 86 8.77 -6.17 -9.68
N GLY A 87 9.54 -5.76 -10.69
CA GLY A 87 9.46 -6.35 -12.03
C GLY A 87 9.82 -7.84 -12.04
N ALA A 88 10.89 -8.22 -11.31
CA ALA A 88 11.31 -9.61 -11.16
C ALA A 88 10.22 -10.49 -10.53
N ASN A 89 9.57 -10.01 -9.47
CA ASN A 89 8.49 -10.72 -8.78
C ASN A 89 7.24 -10.84 -9.66
N LEU A 90 6.84 -9.77 -10.36
CA LEU A 90 5.68 -9.79 -11.27
C LEU A 90 5.86 -10.72 -12.47
N ILE A 91 7.03 -10.72 -13.11
CA ILE A 91 7.33 -11.67 -14.21
C ILE A 91 7.42 -13.09 -13.67
N SER A 92 7.99 -13.26 -12.48
CA SER A 92 8.05 -14.57 -11.83
C SER A 92 6.68 -15.16 -11.52
N THR A 93 5.65 -14.34 -11.24
CA THR A 93 4.27 -14.80 -11.09
C THR A 93 3.80 -15.61 -12.30
N ALA A 94 4.07 -15.12 -13.52
CA ALA A 94 3.66 -15.80 -14.75
C ALA A 94 4.32 -17.18 -14.89
N ARG A 95 5.58 -17.30 -14.42
CA ARG A 95 6.29 -18.58 -14.36
C ARG A 95 5.72 -19.51 -13.29
N THR A 96 5.56 -19.03 -12.07
CA THR A 96 5.08 -19.85 -10.95
C THR A 96 3.62 -20.27 -11.10
N ALA A 97 2.81 -19.51 -11.86
CA ALA A 97 1.43 -19.86 -12.19
C ALA A 97 1.30 -21.14 -13.02
N ARG A 98 2.38 -21.57 -13.71
CA ARG A 98 2.42 -22.83 -14.49
C ARG A 98 3.26 -23.92 -13.85
N LEU A 99 3.82 -23.65 -12.67
CA LEU A 99 4.66 -24.62 -11.97
C LEU A 99 3.79 -25.80 -11.50
N PRO A 100 4.17 -27.07 -11.74
CA PRO A 100 3.45 -28.20 -11.18
C PRO A 100 3.39 -28.11 -9.64
N ALA A 101 2.26 -28.45 -9.03
CA ALA A 101 2.05 -28.37 -7.57
C ALA A 101 3.18 -29.02 -6.76
N ARG A 102 3.61 -30.23 -7.16
CA ARG A 102 4.73 -30.97 -6.54
C ARG A 102 6.07 -30.22 -6.50
N ARG A 103 6.24 -29.21 -7.36
CA ARG A 103 7.49 -28.42 -7.46
C ARG A 103 7.40 -27.09 -6.70
N VAL A 104 6.25 -26.74 -6.14
CA VAL A 104 6.10 -25.51 -5.34
C VAL A 104 7.08 -25.47 -4.14
N PRO A 105 7.34 -26.58 -3.42
CA PRO A 105 8.36 -26.59 -2.37
C PRO A 105 9.79 -26.26 -2.82
N GLU A 106 10.10 -26.42 -4.12
CA GLU A 106 11.43 -26.05 -4.67
C GLU A 106 11.63 -24.53 -4.76
N VAL A 107 10.54 -23.76 -4.78
CA VAL A 107 10.56 -22.30 -5.01
C VAL A 107 9.99 -21.50 -3.85
N LEU A 108 9.18 -22.11 -2.98
CA LEU A 108 8.62 -21.48 -1.79
C LEU A 108 9.10 -22.25 -0.56
N ARG A 109 9.92 -21.61 0.28
CA ARG A 109 10.33 -22.17 1.57
C ARG A 109 9.59 -21.47 2.69
N LEU A 110 8.84 -22.22 3.49
CA LEU A 110 8.20 -21.70 4.69
C LEU A 110 9.11 -21.86 5.91
N LYS A 111 9.29 -20.79 6.67
CA LYS A 111 9.98 -20.78 7.96
C LYS A 111 8.97 -20.60 9.09
N ASN A 112 9.25 -21.31 10.18
CA ASN A 112 8.41 -21.48 11.35
C ASN A 112 7.04 -22.13 11.06
N PRO A 113 6.96 -23.21 10.24
CA PRO A 113 5.69 -23.89 9.97
C PRO A 113 5.02 -24.46 11.23
N GLU A 114 5.80 -24.81 12.25
CA GLU A 114 5.34 -25.32 13.54
C GLU A 114 4.33 -24.40 14.23
N LEU A 115 4.46 -23.08 14.04
CA LEU A 115 3.51 -22.09 14.57
C LEU A 115 2.08 -22.28 14.04
N LEU A 116 1.95 -22.70 12.78
CA LEU A 116 0.64 -23.03 12.21
C LEU A 116 0.13 -24.35 12.76
N THR A 117 1.00 -25.35 12.89
CA THR A 117 0.63 -26.66 13.45
C THR A 117 0.09 -26.51 14.87
N GLU A 118 0.75 -25.72 15.72
CA GLU A 118 0.28 -25.40 17.08
C GLU A 118 -1.09 -24.72 17.06
N ALA A 119 -1.27 -23.66 16.26
CA ALA A 119 -2.53 -22.94 16.18
C ALA A 119 -3.69 -23.82 15.69
N LEU A 120 -3.42 -24.67 14.70
CA LEU A 120 -4.42 -25.60 14.15
C LEU A 120 -4.75 -26.74 15.13
N ALA A 121 -3.79 -27.20 15.93
CA ALA A 121 -4.00 -28.22 16.96
C ALA A 121 -4.98 -27.74 18.05
N GLU A 122 -4.98 -26.44 18.38
CA GLU A 122 -5.95 -25.80 19.28
C GLU A 122 -7.37 -25.69 18.68
N ARG A 123 -7.63 -26.27 17.50
CA ARG A 123 -8.86 -26.10 16.70
C ARG A 123 -9.19 -24.64 16.42
N ARG A 124 -8.16 -23.79 16.35
CA ARG A 124 -8.29 -22.39 15.96
C ARG A 124 -7.91 -22.27 14.48
N GLY A 125 -8.72 -21.55 13.72
CA GLY A 125 -8.30 -21.12 12.38
C GLY A 125 -7.13 -20.15 12.45
N VAL A 126 -6.58 -19.82 11.30
CA VAL A 126 -5.46 -18.88 11.19
C VAL A 126 -5.81 -17.73 10.25
N VAL A 127 -5.58 -16.50 10.70
CA VAL A 127 -5.55 -15.31 9.84
C VAL A 127 -4.10 -14.94 9.55
N LEU A 128 -3.74 -14.91 8.27
CA LEU A 128 -2.43 -14.42 7.82
C LEU A 128 -2.54 -12.96 7.39
N VAL A 129 -1.81 -12.08 8.06
CA VAL A 129 -1.65 -10.66 7.70
C VAL A 129 -0.49 -10.56 6.70
N LEU A 130 -0.82 -10.13 5.48
CA LEU A 130 0.11 -10.12 4.34
C LEU A 130 0.29 -8.71 3.82
N ALA A 131 1.48 -8.43 3.29
CA ALA A 131 1.73 -7.29 2.41
C ALA A 131 1.82 -7.75 0.96
N HIS A 132 1.63 -6.82 0.01
CA HIS A 132 2.06 -7.03 -1.36
C HIS A 132 3.60 -6.97 -1.39
N MET A 133 4.27 -8.10 -1.12
CA MET A 133 5.73 -8.21 -1.16
C MET A 133 6.18 -9.55 -1.75
N GLY A 134 7.36 -9.58 -2.34
CA GLY A 134 7.87 -10.76 -3.05
C GLY A 134 6.94 -11.16 -4.20
N ASN A 135 6.95 -12.45 -4.55
CA ASN A 135 5.93 -13.02 -5.44
C ASN A 135 4.70 -13.44 -4.63
N TRP A 136 3.94 -12.47 -4.09
CA TRP A 136 2.79 -12.74 -3.20
C TRP A 136 1.72 -13.64 -3.83
N GLU A 137 1.62 -13.67 -5.16
CA GLU A 137 0.71 -14.56 -5.90
C GLU A 137 1.03 -16.05 -5.66
N LEU A 138 2.30 -16.38 -5.38
CA LEU A 138 2.73 -17.72 -4.99
C LEU A 138 2.12 -18.16 -3.64
N LEU A 139 1.74 -17.23 -2.76
CA LEU A 139 1.09 -17.55 -1.48
C LEU A 139 -0.31 -18.15 -1.67
N SER A 140 -0.95 -17.96 -2.83
CA SER A 140 -2.19 -18.69 -3.15
C SER A 140 -1.98 -20.20 -3.24
N ARG A 141 -0.72 -20.65 -3.32
CA ARG A 141 -0.29 -22.04 -3.42
C ARG A 141 0.40 -22.54 -2.14
N ILE A 142 0.27 -21.79 -1.04
CA ILE A 142 0.93 -22.10 0.23
C ILE A 142 0.53 -23.47 0.79
N ALA A 143 -0.65 -24.01 0.42
CA ALA A 143 -1.07 -25.36 0.79
C ALA A 143 -0.04 -26.44 0.43
N HIS A 144 0.76 -26.26 -0.63
CA HIS A 144 1.77 -27.23 -1.04
C HIS A 144 3.04 -27.23 -0.18
N VAL A 145 3.18 -26.29 0.75
CA VAL A 145 4.29 -26.23 1.73
C VAL A 145 3.78 -26.37 3.17
N LEU A 146 2.53 -26.82 3.31
CA LEU A 146 1.84 -27.09 4.57
C LEU A 146 1.53 -28.59 4.67
N PRO A 147 1.13 -29.09 5.86
CA PRO A 147 0.62 -30.45 5.98
C PRO A 147 -0.48 -30.75 4.96
N PRO A 148 -0.49 -31.95 4.32
CA PRO A 148 -1.50 -32.31 3.33
C PRO A 148 -2.93 -32.14 3.86
N GLY A 149 -3.81 -31.59 3.01
CA GLY A 149 -5.22 -31.38 3.37
C GLY A 149 -5.50 -30.10 4.17
N THR A 150 -4.48 -29.29 4.53
CA THR A 150 -4.68 -28.02 5.22
C THR A 150 -5.57 -27.07 4.38
N PRO A 151 -6.77 -26.69 4.85
CA PRO A 151 -7.65 -25.80 4.09
C PRO A 151 -7.08 -24.39 4.05
N THR A 152 -6.87 -23.85 2.85
CA THR A 152 -6.37 -22.48 2.67
C THR A 152 -7.39 -21.63 1.92
N GLY A 153 -7.37 -20.33 2.18
CA GLY A 153 -8.21 -19.38 1.51
C GLY A 153 -7.62 -17.98 1.51
N ALA A 154 -8.19 -17.10 0.69
CA ALA A 154 -7.74 -15.73 0.57
C ALA A 154 -8.87 -14.80 0.15
N PHE A 155 -8.75 -13.53 0.50
CA PHE A 155 -9.63 -12.51 -0.06
C PHE A 155 -9.28 -12.22 -1.53
N TYR A 156 -10.32 -12.03 -2.33
CA TYR A 156 -10.24 -11.78 -3.76
C TYR A 156 -11.16 -10.64 -4.18
N ARG A 157 -10.66 -9.79 -5.08
CA ARG A 157 -11.49 -8.82 -5.80
C ARG A 157 -11.67 -9.31 -7.24
N PRO A 158 -12.91 -9.51 -7.71
CA PRO A 158 -13.16 -9.84 -9.10
C PRO A 158 -12.47 -8.88 -10.07
N LEU A 159 -11.81 -9.44 -11.08
CA LEU A 159 -11.19 -8.68 -12.16
C LEU A 159 -12.27 -8.10 -13.06
N ASN A 160 -12.02 -6.90 -13.60
CA ASN A 160 -12.98 -6.24 -14.49
C ASN A 160 -13.19 -7.01 -15.82
N ASN A 161 -12.20 -7.80 -16.24
CA ASN A 161 -12.30 -8.69 -17.39
C ASN A 161 -12.77 -10.08 -16.90
N PRO A 162 -14.02 -10.50 -17.19
CA PRO A 162 -14.58 -11.76 -16.69
C PRO A 162 -13.98 -13.03 -17.32
N VAL A 163 -13.26 -12.91 -18.44
CA VAL A 163 -12.51 -14.04 -19.02
C VAL A 163 -11.24 -14.27 -18.22
N MET A 164 -10.52 -13.18 -17.90
CA MET A 164 -9.34 -13.23 -17.03
C MET A 164 -9.69 -13.68 -15.62
N ASP A 165 -10.79 -13.14 -15.06
CA ASP A 165 -11.32 -13.47 -13.74
C ASP A 165 -11.50 -14.99 -13.58
N ARG A 166 -12.23 -15.62 -14.50
CA ARG A 166 -12.45 -17.08 -14.52
C ARG A 166 -11.14 -17.87 -14.58
N ARG A 167 -10.16 -17.43 -15.37
CA ARG A 167 -8.86 -18.11 -15.50
C ARG A 167 -8.02 -18.00 -14.22
N VAL A 168 -8.03 -16.85 -13.54
CA VAL A 168 -7.31 -16.66 -12.27
C VAL A 168 -7.99 -17.44 -11.15
N LEU A 169 -9.32 -17.36 -11.05
CA LEU A 169 -10.13 -18.10 -10.08
C LEU A 169 -9.92 -19.62 -10.22
N GLY A 170 -10.10 -20.16 -11.43
CA GLY A 170 -10.00 -21.60 -11.67
C GLY A 170 -8.64 -22.17 -11.30
N ARG A 171 -7.56 -21.42 -11.49
CA ARG A 171 -6.21 -21.88 -11.10
C ARG A 171 -6.00 -21.90 -9.59
N ARG A 172 -6.36 -20.81 -8.90
CA ARG A 172 -6.25 -20.75 -7.44
C ARG A 172 -7.12 -21.82 -6.77
N GLN A 173 -8.30 -22.09 -7.31
CA GLN A 173 -9.19 -23.14 -6.83
C GLN A 173 -8.68 -24.55 -7.16
N ALA A 174 -8.01 -24.76 -8.30
CA ALA A 174 -7.40 -26.04 -8.65
C ALA A 174 -6.28 -26.47 -7.68
N ASP A 175 -5.59 -25.52 -7.06
CA ASP A 175 -4.61 -25.78 -5.98
C ASP A 175 -5.28 -25.90 -4.58
N GLY A 176 -6.62 -25.94 -4.52
CA GLY A 176 -7.40 -26.16 -3.30
C GLY A 176 -7.73 -24.91 -2.48
N ALA A 177 -7.36 -23.71 -2.95
CA ALA A 177 -7.62 -22.47 -2.21
C ALA A 177 -9.08 -21.99 -2.37
N ARG A 178 -9.73 -21.70 -1.23
CA ARG A 178 -11.05 -21.06 -1.20
C ARG A 178 -10.93 -19.54 -1.29
N LEU A 179 -11.55 -18.94 -2.30
CA LEU A 179 -11.51 -17.49 -2.50
C LEU A 179 -12.78 -16.81 -1.96
N PHE A 180 -12.59 -15.76 -1.17
CA PHE A 180 -13.65 -14.96 -0.58
C PHE A 180 -13.66 -13.55 -1.16
N SER A 181 -14.77 -13.13 -1.71
CA SER A 181 -14.97 -11.78 -2.21
C SER A 181 -15.68 -10.89 -1.19
N LYS A 182 -15.70 -9.58 -1.46
CA LYS A 182 -16.52 -8.65 -0.66
C LYS A 182 -18.03 -8.91 -0.74
N ARG A 183 -18.48 -9.74 -1.68
CA ARG A 183 -19.88 -10.13 -1.82
C ARG A 183 -20.23 -11.34 -0.97
N ASP A 184 -19.22 -12.10 -0.54
CA ASP A 184 -19.43 -13.27 0.30
C ASP A 184 -19.78 -12.83 1.73
N PRO A 185 -20.80 -13.43 2.34
CA PRO A 185 -21.18 -13.10 3.71
C PRO A 185 -20.01 -13.34 4.68
N PHE A 186 -19.79 -12.38 5.58
CA PHE A 186 -18.71 -12.45 6.58
C PHE A 186 -18.76 -13.74 7.44
N HIS A 187 -19.95 -14.29 7.69
CA HIS A 187 -20.11 -15.54 8.43
C HIS A 187 -19.50 -16.75 7.71
N GLN A 188 -19.42 -16.75 6.37
CA GLN A 188 -18.79 -17.86 5.62
C GLN A 188 -17.28 -17.90 5.84
N VAL A 189 -16.62 -16.74 5.83
CA VAL A 189 -15.17 -16.63 6.11
C VAL A 189 -14.87 -17.06 7.54
N THR A 190 -15.66 -16.56 8.50
CA THR A 190 -15.46 -16.94 9.91
C THR A 190 -15.83 -18.38 10.20
N GLY A 191 -16.80 -18.96 9.47
CA GLY A 191 -17.11 -20.39 9.51
C GLY A 191 -15.94 -21.24 9.01
N PHE A 192 -15.34 -20.87 7.87
CA PHE A 192 -14.14 -21.53 7.35
C PHE A 192 -12.94 -21.46 8.30
N LEU A 193 -12.74 -20.33 8.98
CA LEU A 193 -11.72 -20.22 10.03
C LEU A 193 -12.02 -21.15 11.22
N ARG A 194 -13.28 -21.24 11.67
CA ARG A 194 -13.66 -22.15 12.78
C ARG A 194 -13.47 -23.62 12.46
N THR A 195 -13.40 -24.01 11.19
CA THR A 195 -13.08 -25.40 10.78
C THR A 195 -11.58 -25.66 10.68
N GLY A 196 -10.72 -24.79 11.23
CA GLY A 196 -9.25 -24.91 11.12
C GLY A 196 -8.70 -24.44 9.78
N GLY A 197 -9.41 -23.58 9.06
CA GLY A 197 -8.92 -23.00 7.81
C GLY A 197 -7.91 -21.87 8.03
N ILE A 198 -7.04 -21.66 7.04
CA ILE A 198 -6.09 -20.53 6.99
C ILE A 198 -6.58 -19.50 5.98
N VAL A 199 -6.75 -18.23 6.37
CA VAL A 199 -7.17 -17.15 5.47
C VAL A 199 -6.11 -16.05 5.37
N GLY A 200 -5.60 -15.81 4.16
CA GLY A 200 -4.72 -14.69 3.86
C GLY A 200 -5.45 -13.38 3.59
N VAL A 201 -4.99 -12.30 4.22
CA VAL A 201 -5.49 -10.93 4.05
C VAL A 201 -4.33 -10.00 3.68
N LEU A 202 -4.35 -9.48 2.45
CA LEU A 202 -3.46 -8.38 2.05
C LEU A 202 -3.96 -7.08 2.69
N ALA A 203 -3.27 -6.63 3.74
CA ALA A 203 -3.71 -5.57 4.64
C ALA A 203 -2.90 -4.27 4.54
N ASP A 204 -1.92 -4.22 3.64
CA ASP A 204 -0.99 -3.11 3.42
C ASP A 204 -1.56 -1.99 2.56
N GLN A 205 -2.71 -2.17 1.91
CA GLN A 205 -3.31 -1.14 1.04
C GLN A 205 -4.02 -0.04 1.84
N ARG A 206 -4.16 1.13 1.20
CA ARG A 206 -4.87 2.28 1.78
C ARG A 206 -6.36 1.98 1.97
N VAL A 207 -6.87 2.32 3.15
CA VAL A 207 -8.32 2.30 3.48
C VAL A 207 -8.83 3.73 3.65
N GLY A 208 -10.11 3.96 3.36
CA GLY A 208 -10.77 5.25 3.57
C GLY A 208 -11.16 5.46 5.04
N MET A 209 -12.17 6.31 5.26
CA MET A 209 -12.68 6.68 6.60
C MET A 209 -13.15 5.49 7.46
N GLN A 210 -13.48 4.36 6.84
CA GLN A 210 -13.86 3.12 7.53
C GLN A 210 -12.67 2.34 8.11
N GLY A 211 -11.44 2.72 7.77
CA GLY A 211 -10.24 2.14 8.37
C GLY A 211 -10.02 2.67 9.78
N VAL A 212 -9.29 1.93 10.60
CA VAL A 212 -8.93 2.33 11.96
C VAL A 212 -7.62 3.11 11.93
N VAL A 213 -7.52 4.16 12.75
CA VAL A 213 -6.30 4.97 12.81
C VAL A 213 -5.30 4.28 13.73
N VAL A 214 -4.14 3.94 13.19
CA VAL A 214 -3.01 3.36 13.93
C VAL A 214 -1.69 3.84 13.31
N PRO A 215 -0.57 3.83 14.06
CA PRO A 215 0.74 4.06 13.49
C PRO A 215 1.12 2.96 12.49
N PHE A 216 1.67 3.36 11.33
CA PHE A 216 2.25 2.46 10.34
C PHE A 216 3.47 3.11 9.70
N PHE A 217 4.62 2.46 9.87
CA PHE A 217 5.96 3.01 9.70
C PHE A 217 6.14 4.30 10.51
N GLY A 218 5.76 4.20 11.79
CA GLY A 218 5.83 5.29 12.75
C GLY A 218 4.79 6.40 12.52
N ARG A 219 3.91 6.31 11.52
CA ARG A 219 3.06 7.42 11.11
C ARG A 219 1.57 7.08 11.15
N LEU A 220 0.75 7.97 11.71
CA LEU A 220 -0.69 7.75 11.76
C LEU A 220 -1.29 7.59 10.36
N THR A 221 -2.01 6.49 10.16
CA THR A 221 -2.76 6.25 8.95
C THR A 221 -3.94 5.34 9.23
N ARG A 222 -4.83 5.19 8.24
CA ARG A 222 -5.96 4.28 8.33
C ARG A 222 -5.58 2.90 7.81
N MET A 223 -5.71 1.89 8.66
CA MET A 223 -5.48 0.47 8.35
C MET A 223 -6.81 -0.29 8.27
N SER A 224 -6.83 -1.44 7.59
CA SER A 224 -8.01 -2.30 7.56
C SER A 224 -8.16 -3.03 8.89
N PRO A 225 -9.31 -2.97 9.59
CA PRO A 225 -9.55 -3.79 10.78
C PRO A 225 -9.88 -5.25 10.43
N LEU A 226 -9.93 -5.61 9.14
CA LEU A 226 -10.41 -6.93 8.71
C LEU A 226 -9.66 -8.12 9.35
N PRO A 227 -8.31 -8.12 9.47
CA PRO A 227 -7.62 -9.25 10.09
C PRO A 227 -8.03 -9.47 11.55
N SER A 228 -8.03 -8.41 12.37
CA SER A 228 -8.40 -8.48 13.78
C SER A 228 -9.89 -8.80 13.98
N LEU A 229 -10.77 -8.29 13.11
CA LEU A 229 -12.20 -8.64 13.14
C LEU A 229 -12.45 -10.13 12.84
N LEU A 230 -11.73 -10.70 11.87
CA LEU A 230 -11.80 -12.13 11.56
C LEU A 230 -11.29 -12.97 12.72
N ALA A 231 -10.13 -12.61 13.25
CA ALA A 231 -9.51 -13.27 14.40
C ALA A 231 -10.47 -13.34 15.59
N ARG A 232 -10.99 -12.18 16.01
CA ARG A 232 -11.94 -12.07 17.12
C ARG A 232 -13.23 -12.85 16.86
N ARG A 233 -13.82 -12.74 15.67
CA ARG A 233 -15.12 -13.38 15.37
C ARG A 233 -15.00 -14.90 15.24
N ALA A 234 -13.88 -15.39 14.74
CA ALA A 234 -13.62 -16.82 14.55
C ALA A 234 -12.87 -17.48 15.72
N ARG A 235 -12.37 -16.69 16.68
CA ARG A 235 -11.38 -17.13 17.69
C ARG A 235 -10.15 -17.76 17.04
N ALA A 236 -9.70 -17.13 15.95
CA ALA A 236 -8.56 -17.58 15.14
C ALA A 236 -7.28 -16.88 15.60
N SER A 237 -6.15 -17.59 15.54
CA SER A 237 -4.83 -17.01 15.78
C SER A 237 -4.41 -16.13 14.60
N VAL A 238 -3.56 -15.14 14.87
CA VAL A 238 -3.08 -14.21 13.84
C VAL A 238 -1.57 -14.32 13.69
N PHE A 239 -1.11 -14.42 12.44
CA PHE A 239 0.30 -14.37 12.09
C PHE A 239 0.53 -13.35 10.99
N ALA A 240 1.64 -12.63 11.04
CA ALA A 240 2.16 -11.92 9.88
C ALA A 240 3.09 -12.85 9.08
N LEU A 241 3.17 -12.63 7.77
CA LEU A 241 4.09 -13.37 6.91
C LEU A 241 4.85 -12.40 6.00
N SER A 242 6.18 -12.46 6.08
CA SER A 242 7.07 -11.81 5.11
C SER A 242 7.35 -12.76 3.95
N LEU A 243 7.54 -12.23 2.74
CA LEU A 243 7.92 -13.00 1.56
C LEU A 243 9.03 -12.29 0.79
N VAL A 244 10.25 -12.81 0.89
CA VAL A 244 11.46 -12.18 0.34
C VAL A 244 12.10 -13.09 -0.72
N ALA A 245 12.59 -12.50 -1.80
CA ALA A 245 13.29 -13.24 -2.85
C ALA A 245 14.77 -13.48 -2.44
N GLU A 246 15.08 -14.68 -1.97
CA GLU A 246 16.45 -15.07 -1.56
C GLU A 246 17.38 -15.29 -2.75
N GLN A 247 16.84 -15.88 -3.82
CA GLN A 247 17.55 -16.17 -5.06
C GLN A 247 16.60 -15.98 -6.25
N PRO A 248 17.11 -15.79 -7.47
CA PRO A 248 16.27 -15.71 -8.66
C PRO A 248 15.32 -16.91 -8.78
N GLY A 249 14.02 -16.65 -8.58
CA GLY A 249 12.98 -17.67 -8.65
C GLY A 249 12.75 -18.51 -7.40
N ARG A 250 13.33 -18.12 -6.25
CA ARG A 250 13.11 -18.76 -4.93
C ARG A 250 12.77 -17.71 -3.88
N TRP A 251 11.71 -17.96 -3.12
CA TRP A 251 11.23 -17.08 -2.06
C TRP A 251 11.19 -17.78 -0.72
N LYS A 252 11.51 -17.03 0.32
CA LYS A 252 11.36 -17.44 1.72
C LYS A 252 10.18 -16.71 2.32
N ALA A 253 9.22 -17.48 2.80
CA ALA A 253 8.14 -17.03 3.65
C ALA A 253 8.55 -17.20 5.12
N VAL A 254 8.43 -16.16 5.94
CA VAL A 254 8.67 -16.27 7.40
C VAL A 254 7.40 -15.90 8.14
N LEU A 255 6.90 -16.84 8.94
CA LEU A 255 5.77 -16.62 9.84
C LEU A 255 6.23 -15.99 11.15
N THR A 256 5.48 -15.01 11.60
CA THR A 256 5.66 -14.34 12.90
C THR A 256 4.31 -14.25 13.60
N ARG A 257 4.23 -14.73 14.83
CA ARG A 257 3.01 -14.64 15.64
C ARG A 257 2.71 -13.18 15.96
N VAL A 258 1.45 -12.77 15.84
CA VAL A 258 0.99 -11.46 16.31
C VAL A 258 0.70 -11.56 17.81
N GLU A 259 1.13 -10.57 18.57
CA GLU A 259 0.86 -10.49 20.01
C GLU A 259 -0.65 -10.42 20.28
N GLU A 260 -1.09 -11.09 21.36
CA GLU A 260 -2.47 -11.04 21.81
C GLU A 260 -2.67 -9.91 22.83
N PRO A 261 -3.79 -9.16 22.79
CA PRO A 261 -4.88 -9.31 21.83
C PRO A 261 -4.46 -8.85 20.42
N ALA A 262 -4.77 -9.65 19.40
CA ALA A 262 -4.47 -9.35 17.99
C ALA A 262 -5.38 -8.24 17.42
N ASP A 263 -5.34 -7.07 18.05
CA ASP A 263 -6.07 -5.87 17.66
C ASP A 263 -5.48 -5.25 16.37
N PRO A 264 -6.11 -4.22 15.79
CA PRO A 264 -5.59 -3.61 14.57
C PRO A 264 -4.18 -3.01 14.69
N ALA A 265 -3.76 -2.52 15.86
CA ALA A 265 -2.44 -1.95 16.06
C ALA A 265 -1.38 -3.07 16.08
N ALA A 266 -1.62 -4.14 16.83
CA ALA A 266 -0.76 -5.33 16.86
C ALA A 266 -0.61 -5.95 15.46
N CYS A 267 -1.71 -6.10 14.71
CA CYS A 267 -1.69 -6.59 13.33
C CYS A 267 -0.85 -5.67 12.42
N THR A 268 -0.94 -4.35 12.61
CA THR A 268 -0.22 -3.36 11.79
C THR A 268 1.27 -3.37 12.12
N THR A 269 1.64 -3.44 13.40
CA THR A 269 3.03 -3.58 13.84
C THR A 269 3.66 -4.85 13.25
N ALA A 270 2.96 -5.99 13.32
CA ALA A 270 3.47 -7.24 12.76
C ALA A 270 3.60 -7.19 11.22
N LEU A 271 2.65 -6.55 10.52
CA LEU A 271 2.74 -6.30 9.08
C LEU A 271 3.94 -5.42 8.73
N GLU A 272 4.18 -4.36 9.50
CA GLU A 272 5.34 -3.47 9.34
C GLU A 272 6.65 -4.24 9.50
N GLN A 273 6.77 -5.09 10.53
CA GLN A 273 7.97 -5.93 10.71
C GLN A 273 8.15 -6.92 9.57
N ALA A 274 7.08 -7.55 9.09
CA ALA A 274 7.12 -8.42 7.92
C ALA A 274 7.63 -7.69 6.67
N MET A 275 7.19 -6.46 6.44
CA MET A 275 7.67 -5.63 5.33
C MET A 275 9.13 -5.19 5.50
N LYS A 276 9.56 -4.87 6.73
CA LYS A 276 10.95 -4.50 7.06
C LYS A 276 11.94 -5.64 6.83
N ALA A 277 11.49 -6.90 6.82
CA ALA A 277 12.33 -8.04 6.45
C ALA A 277 12.89 -7.95 5.01
N GLY A 278 12.26 -7.17 4.13
CA GLY A 278 12.73 -6.95 2.76
C GLY A 278 12.05 -5.78 2.09
N LEU A 279 12.46 -4.55 2.43
CA LEU A 279 11.87 -3.32 1.87
C LEU A 279 11.98 -3.27 0.33
N ASP A 280 13.03 -3.84 -0.24
CA ASP A 280 13.21 -3.90 -1.70
C ASP A 280 12.17 -4.79 -2.39
N ASP A 281 11.61 -5.78 -1.69
CA ASP A 281 10.60 -6.72 -2.23
C ASP A 281 9.15 -6.25 -2.04
N VAL A 282 8.91 -5.17 -1.29
CA VAL A 282 7.57 -4.59 -1.08
C VAL A 282 7.10 -3.84 -2.34
N PHE A 283 5.83 -3.98 -2.69
CA PHE A 283 5.21 -3.30 -3.83
C PHE A 283 4.86 -1.83 -3.51
N TRP A 284 5.87 -0.97 -3.45
CA TRP A 284 5.75 0.45 -3.07
C TRP A 284 5.02 1.35 -4.08
N LEU A 285 4.45 0.82 -5.16
CA LEU A 285 3.80 1.62 -6.21
C LEU A 285 2.42 2.17 -5.80
N GLN A 286 1.93 1.80 -4.62
CA GLN A 286 0.64 2.25 -4.10
C GLN A 286 0.78 3.56 -3.32
N ASP A 287 -0.16 4.50 -3.50
CA ASP A 287 -0.16 5.79 -2.79
C ASP A 287 -0.73 5.63 -1.36
N ARG A 288 0.00 4.91 -0.52
CA ARG A 288 -0.48 4.32 0.73
C ARG A 288 -0.80 5.34 1.82
N TRP A 289 0.10 6.28 2.06
CA TRP A 289 -0.03 7.29 3.12
C TRP A 289 -0.70 8.58 2.65
N LYS A 290 -1.32 8.59 1.46
CA LYS A 290 -2.07 9.77 1.01
C LYS A 290 -3.19 10.09 2.00
N VAL A 291 -3.11 11.28 2.57
CA VAL A 291 -4.16 11.84 3.42
C VAL A 291 -5.39 12.16 2.55
N GLN A 292 -6.59 11.87 3.05
CA GLN A 292 -7.85 12.26 2.39
C GLN A 292 -8.51 13.42 3.13
N VAL A 293 -7.91 14.60 2.98
CA VAL A 293 -8.52 15.86 3.41
C VAL A 293 -9.49 16.40 2.36
N ALA A 294 -10.56 17.00 2.85
CA ALA A 294 -11.58 17.78 2.15
C ALA A 294 -12.24 18.72 3.17
N PRO A 295 -12.97 19.78 2.78
CA PRO A 295 -13.63 20.69 3.72
C PRO A 295 -14.48 19.97 4.77
N LYS A 296 -15.28 18.98 4.34
CA LYS A 296 -16.13 18.14 5.22
C LYS A 296 -15.38 17.01 5.94
N ARG A 297 -14.08 16.87 5.68
CA ARG A 297 -13.17 15.84 6.22
C ARG A 297 -11.85 16.50 6.62
N PRO A 298 -11.89 17.32 7.69
CA PRO A 298 -10.71 18.01 8.19
C PRO A 298 -9.68 17.01 8.75
N ILE A 299 -8.44 17.46 8.93
CA ILE A 299 -7.32 16.57 9.25
C ILE A 299 -7.52 15.80 10.57
N HIS A 300 -8.11 16.42 11.61
CA HIS A 300 -8.42 15.72 12.86
C HIS A 300 -9.35 14.52 12.63
N ARG A 301 -10.31 14.65 11.70
CA ARG A 301 -11.23 13.56 11.37
C ARG A 301 -10.49 12.42 10.68
N TRP A 302 -9.48 12.75 9.88
CA TRP A 302 -8.68 11.74 9.19
C TRP A 302 -7.71 11.01 10.13
N LEU A 303 -6.97 11.76 10.97
CA LEU A 303 -5.95 11.24 11.89
C LEU A 303 -6.51 10.76 13.23
N GLY A 304 -7.74 11.12 13.59
CA GLY A 304 -8.32 10.71 14.86
C GLY A 304 -7.68 11.44 16.05
N PRO A 305 -7.63 10.81 17.24
CA PRO A 305 -6.90 11.33 18.39
C PRO A 305 -5.39 11.41 18.14
N GLU A 306 -4.70 12.24 18.92
CA GLU A 306 -3.24 12.32 18.88
C GLU A 306 -2.57 11.00 19.27
N SER A 307 -1.40 10.73 18.69
CA SER A 307 -0.68 9.48 18.91
C SER A 307 0.23 9.45 20.13
N GLY A 308 0.64 10.62 20.64
CA GLY A 308 1.65 10.74 21.70
C GLY A 308 3.10 10.44 21.28
N GLY A 309 3.43 10.38 19.98
CA GLY A 309 4.82 10.18 19.53
C GLY A 309 5.04 9.65 18.12
N ALA A 310 4.02 9.62 17.26
CA ALA A 310 4.15 9.25 15.86
C ALA A 310 5.00 10.27 15.10
N THR A 311 5.67 9.78 14.06
CA THR A 311 6.32 10.60 13.05
C THR A 311 5.28 11.50 12.38
N PRO A 312 5.44 12.84 12.47
CA PRO A 312 4.39 13.75 12.07
C PRO A 312 4.19 13.75 10.55
N HIS A 313 2.97 14.10 10.13
CA HIS A 313 2.68 14.57 8.79
C HIS A 313 3.32 15.93 8.53
N ARG A 314 3.54 16.31 7.27
CA ARG A 314 3.97 17.67 6.93
C ARG A 314 2.89 18.36 6.11
N ALA A 315 2.54 19.57 6.52
CA ALA A 315 1.57 20.40 5.81
C ALA A 315 2.10 21.82 5.61
N LEU A 316 1.77 22.40 4.46
CA LEU A 316 2.02 23.82 4.21
C LEU A 316 0.74 24.61 4.48
N ILE A 317 0.80 25.61 5.34
CA ILE A 317 -0.24 26.62 5.50
C ILE A 317 0.12 27.77 4.55
N TRP A 318 -0.70 27.98 3.53
CA TRP A 318 -0.50 29.05 2.57
C TRP A 318 -1.48 30.18 2.86
N LEU A 319 -0.96 31.34 3.26
CA LEU A 319 -1.77 32.53 3.51
C LEU A 319 -1.45 33.58 2.44
N ASN A 320 -2.50 34.05 1.76
CA ASN A 320 -2.38 35.19 0.84
C ASN A 320 -2.51 36.54 1.58
N ASP A 321 -3.08 36.52 2.77
CA ASP A 321 -3.24 37.67 3.66
C ASP A 321 -2.92 37.20 5.10
N PRO A 322 -1.85 37.68 5.74
CA PRO A 322 -1.47 37.28 7.10
C PRO A 322 -2.39 37.83 8.19
N SER A 323 -3.35 38.72 7.86
CA SER A 323 -4.44 39.11 8.77
C SER A 323 -5.58 38.08 8.83
N THR A 324 -5.47 36.98 8.08
CA THR A 324 -6.45 35.88 8.09
C THR A 324 -6.69 35.33 9.49
N THR A 325 -7.97 35.05 9.75
CA THR A 325 -8.42 34.42 10.98
C THR A 325 -7.76 33.05 11.18
N PRO A 326 -7.62 32.60 12.44
CA PRO A 326 -7.09 31.27 12.73
C PRO A 326 -7.82 30.18 11.95
N LEU A 327 -7.07 29.18 11.50
CA LEU A 327 -7.66 27.96 10.95
C LEU A 327 -8.58 27.34 12.00
N SER A 328 -9.74 26.84 11.58
CA SER A 328 -10.63 26.13 12.52
C SER A 328 -9.92 24.92 13.14
N ASP A 329 -10.24 24.61 14.39
CA ASP A 329 -9.57 23.57 15.19
C ASP A 329 -9.44 22.23 14.46
N GLY A 330 -10.39 21.91 13.57
CA GLY A 330 -10.33 20.68 12.81
C GLY A 330 -9.12 20.55 11.87
N TRP A 331 -8.51 21.67 11.47
CA TRP A 331 -7.40 21.76 10.53
C TRP A 331 -6.01 21.78 11.19
N LEU A 332 -5.95 21.93 12.51
CA LEU A 332 -4.74 21.82 13.32
C LEU A 332 -4.71 20.45 14.03
N HIS A 333 -3.55 19.80 14.06
CA HIS A 333 -3.40 18.49 14.68
C HIS A 333 -1.98 18.28 15.21
N PRO A 334 -1.79 17.73 16.43
CA PRO A 334 -0.47 17.53 17.03
C PRO A 334 0.48 16.65 16.19
N ASP A 335 -0.05 15.61 15.54
CA ASP A 335 0.73 14.74 14.63
C ASP A 335 0.96 15.34 13.22
N VAL A 336 0.89 16.67 13.06
CA VAL A 336 1.19 17.38 11.82
C VAL A 336 2.17 18.52 12.11
N ALA A 337 3.34 18.48 11.48
CA ALA A 337 4.27 19.59 11.41
C ALA A 337 3.81 20.58 10.33
N TYR A 338 3.39 21.75 10.77
CA TYR A 338 2.97 22.85 9.90
C TYR A 338 4.15 23.76 9.56
N GLU A 339 4.22 24.17 8.30
CA GLU A 339 5.15 25.18 7.81
C GLU A 339 4.36 26.27 7.10
N LEU A 340 4.78 27.52 7.27
CA LEU A 340 4.06 28.69 6.77
C LEU A 340 4.59 29.12 5.40
N VAL A 341 3.69 29.46 4.48
CA VAL A 341 3.99 30.13 3.21
C VAL A 341 3.27 31.48 3.18
N ILE A 342 4.05 32.57 3.19
CA ILE A 342 3.58 33.97 3.16
C ILE A 342 4.45 34.82 2.24
N ALA A 343 3.95 35.99 1.81
CA ALA A 343 4.72 36.87 0.94
C ALA A 343 5.98 37.40 1.64
N ARG A 344 6.96 37.89 0.87
CA ARG A 344 8.16 38.50 1.45
C ARG A 344 7.79 39.83 2.12
N GLY A 345 8.32 40.05 3.32
CA GLY A 345 8.06 41.27 4.10
C GLY A 345 6.80 41.19 4.97
N GLU A 346 6.00 40.15 4.84
CA GLU A 346 4.89 39.87 5.75
C GLU A 346 5.38 39.18 7.03
N SER A 347 4.70 39.46 8.14
CA SER A 347 4.95 38.80 9.42
C SER A 347 3.97 37.64 9.64
N PRO A 348 4.37 36.55 10.30
CA PRO A 348 3.46 35.47 10.67
C PRO A 348 2.30 35.97 11.53
N PRO A 349 1.08 35.43 11.34
CA PRO A 349 -0.04 35.69 12.23
C PRO A 349 0.28 35.33 13.70
N PRO A 350 -0.21 36.09 14.70
CA PRO A 350 0.07 35.83 16.12
C PRO A 350 -0.41 34.48 16.67
N TRP A 351 -1.36 33.83 16.00
CA TRP A 351 -1.93 32.54 16.39
C TRP A 351 -1.08 31.33 15.97
N LEU A 352 -0.06 31.54 15.14
CA LEU A 352 0.93 30.51 14.80
C LEU A 352 2.10 30.52 15.79
N PRO A 353 2.77 29.38 16.00
CA PRO A 353 3.99 29.34 16.81
C PRO A 353 5.06 30.30 16.27
N ALA A 354 5.77 31.00 17.17
CA ALA A 354 6.80 31.97 16.79
C ALA A 354 8.01 31.32 16.06
N ASP A 355 8.26 30.04 16.29
CA ASP A 355 9.32 29.24 15.70
C ASP A 355 8.89 28.49 14.42
N ILE A 356 7.69 28.75 13.90
CA ILE A 356 7.21 28.11 12.69
C ILE A 356 8.16 28.35 11.51
N ARG A 357 8.46 27.29 10.74
CA ARG A 357 9.30 27.43 9.55
C ARG A 357 8.55 28.19 8.46
N ILE A 358 9.13 29.29 7.99
CA ILE A 358 8.55 30.17 6.97
C ILE A 358 9.21 29.93 5.62
N HIS A 359 8.40 29.94 4.56
CA HIS A 359 8.83 29.88 3.17
C HIS A 359 8.25 31.04 2.38
N HIS A 360 9.05 31.64 1.50
CA HIS A 360 8.60 32.75 0.66
C HIS A 360 8.44 32.31 -0.79
N PRO A 361 7.24 32.46 -1.39
CA PRO A 361 7.00 32.04 -2.76
C PRO A 361 7.80 32.90 -3.75
N PRO A 362 8.09 32.40 -4.95
CA PRO A 362 8.99 33.06 -5.92
C PRO A 362 8.38 34.28 -6.63
N GLY A 363 7.32 34.89 -6.09
CA GLY A 363 6.61 36.03 -6.69
C GLY A 363 6.02 35.75 -8.07
N SER A 364 5.70 34.48 -8.39
CA SER A 364 5.25 34.07 -9.72
C SER A 364 3.95 33.30 -9.67
N THR A 365 2.99 33.72 -10.50
CA THR A 365 1.72 33.02 -10.73
C THR A 365 1.85 31.88 -11.74
N ASN A 366 3.05 31.63 -12.29
CA ASN A 366 3.28 30.53 -13.24
C ASN A 366 3.27 29.17 -12.49
N PRO A 367 2.32 28.27 -12.78
CA PRO A 367 2.19 27.01 -12.02
C PRO A 367 3.41 26.10 -12.10
N ARG A 368 4.17 26.13 -13.20
CA ARG A 368 5.38 25.29 -13.36
C ARG A 368 6.56 25.80 -12.54
N ARG A 369 6.73 27.13 -12.45
CA ARG A 369 7.76 27.75 -11.60
C ARG A 369 7.43 27.50 -10.13
N LEU A 370 6.18 27.70 -9.75
CA LEU A 370 5.72 27.41 -8.38
C LEU A 370 5.81 25.92 -8.05
N SER A 371 5.45 25.05 -8.99
CA SER A 371 5.56 23.60 -8.80
C SER A 371 7.01 23.16 -8.55
N ARG A 372 8.00 23.76 -9.25
CA ARG A 372 9.44 23.52 -8.98
C ARG A 372 9.84 23.98 -7.59
N TRP A 373 9.37 25.15 -7.16
CA TRP A 373 9.64 25.69 -5.83
C TRP A 373 9.06 24.80 -4.72
N LEU A 374 7.80 24.36 -4.85
CA LEU A 374 7.17 23.40 -3.92
C LEU A 374 7.95 22.07 -3.83
N ARG A 375 8.54 21.60 -4.95
CA ARG A 375 9.42 20.41 -4.91
C ARG A 375 10.70 20.65 -4.14
N GLY A 376 11.24 21.87 -4.16
CA GLY A 376 12.38 22.25 -3.32
C GLY A 376 12.06 22.09 -1.84
N ILE A 377 10.93 22.66 -1.40
CA ILE A 377 10.46 22.54 -0.01
C ILE A 377 10.26 21.07 0.41
N ASP A 378 9.69 20.26 -0.48
CA ASP A 378 9.51 18.83 -0.23
C ASP A 378 10.86 18.10 -0.10
N ALA A 379 11.80 18.39 -1.01
CA ALA A 379 13.12 17.76 -1.05
C ALA A 379 14.03 18.17 0.11
N ASP A 380 13.91 19.40 0.60
CA ASP A 380 14.70 19.94 1.73
C ASP A 380 14.29 19.34 3.08
N GLY A 381 13.11 18.71 3.16
CA GLY A 381 12.66 18.05 4.37
C GLY A 381 12.97 16.55 4.38
N ARG A 382 13.12 15.98 5.59
CA ARG A 382 13.32 14.53 5.76
C ARG A 382 12.11 13.71 5.28
N LEU A 383 10.91 14.22 5.54
CA LEU A 383 9.63 13.60 5.20
C LEU A 383 8.91 14.37 4.09
N PRO A 384 8.03 13.72 3.31
CA PRO A 384 7.30 14.39 2.25
C PRO A 384 6.22 15.34 2.79
N VAL A 385 5.93 16.40 2.04
CA VAL A 385 4.75 17.25 2.22
C VAL A 385 3.51 16.51 1.74
N ASP A 386 2.47 16.45 2.58
CA ASP A 386 1.29 15.62 2.31
C ASP A 386 0.13 16.40 1.73
N PHE A 387 -0.09 17.59 2.29
CA PHE A 387 -1.18 18.45 1.90
C PHE A 387 -0.85 19.91 2.17
N LEU A 388 -1.66 20.76 1.57
CA LEU A 388 -1.56 22.20 1.64
C LEU A 388 -2.92 22.74 2.10
N VAL A 389 -2.91 23.58 3.12
CA VAL A 389 -4.07 24.33 3.59
C VAL A 389 -3.96 25.72 2.99
N ALA A 390 -4.87 26.08 2.09
CA ALA A 390 -4.90 27.37 1.42
C ALA A 390 -6.32 27.92 1.40
N PRO A 391 -6.67 28.79 2.35
CA PRO A 391 -7.87 29.61 2.26
C PRO A 391 -7.85 30.42 0.96
N MET A 392 -8.95 30.40 0.20
CA MET A 392 -9.10 31.12 -1.05
C MET A 392 -7.96 30.85 -2.06
N ALA A 393 -7.59 29.58 -2.21
CA ALA A 393 -6.47 29.17 -3.05
C ALA A 393 -6.67 29.60 -4.52
N PRO A 394 -5.78 30.41 -5.10
CA PRO A 394 -5.89 30.79 -6.49
C PRO A 394 -5.64 29.60 -7.42
N ALA A 395 -6.24 29.61 -8.61
CA ALA A 395 -6.19 28.49 -9.56
C ALA A 395 -4.76 28.04 -9.92
N TRP A 396 -3.81 28.98 -9.96
CA TRP A 396 -2.40 28.66 -10.24
C TRP A 396 -1.72 27.88 -9.12
N LEU A 397 -2.09 28.12 -7.85
CA LEU A 397 -1.58 27.37 -6.69
C LEU A 397 -2.14 25.95 -6.71
N VAL A 398 -3.44 25.82 -6.96
CA VAL A 398 -4.11 24.52 -7.11
C VAL A 398 -3.45 23.70 -8.21
N MET A 399 -3.17 24.32 -9.36
CA MET A 399 -2.46 23.66 -10.46
C MET A 399 -1.05 23.23 -10.06
N ALA A 400 -0.28 24.08 -9.37
CA ALA A 400 1.07 23.76 -8.91
C ALA A 400 1.10 22.59 -7.90
N ALA A 401 0.16 22.56 -6.95
CA ALA A 401 0.00 21.46 -6.01
C ALA A 401 -0.35 20.15 -6.73
N ARG A 402 -1.29 20.18 -7.69
CA ARG A 402 -1.66 19.03 -8.52
C ARG A 402 -0.49 18.46 -9.32
N LEU A 403 0.38 19.31 -9.88
CA LEU A 403 1.59 18.88 -10.60
C LEU A 403 2.56 18.10 -9.70
N ASN A 404 2.54 18.33 -8.39
CA ASN A 404 3.34 17.64 -7.40
C ASN A 404 2.60 16.47 -6.70
N GLY A 405 1.33 16.24 -7.03
CA GLY A 405 0.51 15.24 -6.35
C GLY A 405 0.15 15.57 -4.89
N ILE A 406 0.44 16.81 -4.46
CA ILE A 406 0.10 17.35 -3.14
C ILE A 406 -1.39 17.69 -3.15
N ARG A 407 -2.13 17.22 -2.14
CA ARG A 407 -3.52 17.64 -1.98
C ARG A 407 -3.56 19.06 -1.44
N TRP A 408 -4.55 19.82 -1.87
CA TRP A 408 -4.83 21.13 -1.30
C TRP A 408 -6.25 21.12 -0.72
N VAL A 409 -6.52 22.01 0.23
CA VAL A 409 -7.85 22.23 0.78
C VAL A 409 -8.04 23.69 1.12
N ASP A 410 -9.24 24.19 0.81
CA ASP A 410 -9.76 25.44 1.34
C ASP A 410 -10.64 25.12 2.56
N PRO A 411 -10.25 25.54 3.77
CA PRO A 411 -11.07 25.36 4.97
C PRO A 411 -12.45 26.04 4.91
N GLY A 412 -12.59 27.12 4.14
CA GLY A 412 -13.81 27.93 4.05
C GLY A 412 -14.78 27.51 2.96
N ASP A 413 -14.31 26.76 1.95
CA ASP A 413 -15.15 26.32 0.83
C ASP A 413 -15.98 25.08 1.20
N GLN A 414 -17.27 25.23 1.45
CA GLN A 414 -18.15 24.10 1.79
C GLN A 414 -18.49 23.17 0.59
N ASN A 415 -18.06 23.51 -0.62
CA ASN A 415 -18.43 22.85 -1.88
C ASN A 415 -17.29 22.09 -2.59
N SER A 416 -16.07 22.02 -2.04
CA SER A 416 -14.91 21.38 -2.72
C SER A 416 -14.62 19.90 -2.41
#